data_AF-A0A399SPM2-F1
#
_entry.id   AF-A0A399SPM2-F1
#
_cell.length_a   1.000
_cell.length_b   1.000
_cell.length_c   1.000
_cell.angle_alpha   90.00
_cell.angle_beta   90.00
_cell.angle_gamma   90.00
#
_symmetry.space_group_name_H-M   'P 1'
#
loop_
_entity.id
_entity.type
_entity.pdbx_description
1 polymer ?
#
loop_
_entity_poly.entity_id
_entity_poly.type
_entity_poly.pdbx_seq_one_letter_code
_entity_poly.pdbx_strand_id
1 'polypeptide(L)'
;GKMDKCTFCAGGPEKNGSEEEFEKYGRNRLAEGKLPLCAEMCSTKALLGGDGDVISDILRNRVMKRGKGAELFGWGTAYGGAQGKGAQAAPATPAAPAAPASAPGAQS
;
A
#
# COMPACT_ATOMS: atom_id res chain seq x y z
N GLY A 1 -19.70 -12.80 -2.64
CA GLY A 1 -19.61 -11.61 -1.78
C GLY A 1 -18.94 -10.50 -2.55
N LYS A 2 -19.40 -9.25 -2.41
CA LYS A 2 -18.72 -8.06 -2.94
C LYS A 2 -17.60 -7.70 -1.96
N MET A 3 -16.38 -7.51 -2.45
CA MET A 3 -15.24 -7.13 -1.61
C MET A 3 -15.10 -5.62 -1.57
N ASP A 4 -14.89 -5.12 -0.36
CA ASP A 4 -14.46 -3.76 -0.13
C ASP A 4 -12.94 -3.68 -0.14
N LYS A 5 -12.44 -2.52 -0.57
CA LYS A 5 -11.03 -2.16 -0.48
C LYS A 5 -10.92 -0.72 -0.04
N CYS A 6 -9.76 -0.34 0.48
CA CYS A 6 -9.46 1.07 0.67
C CYS A 6 -9.49 1.79 -0.69
N THR A 7 -10.35 2.81 -0.81
CA THR A 7 -10.47 3.70 -1.99
C THR A 7 -9.81 5.05 -1.74
N PHE A 8 -8.93 5.15 -0.74
CA PHE A 8 -8.27 6.40 -0.36
C PHE A 8 -9.27 7.49 0.11
N CYS A 9 -10.35 7.06 0.76
CA CYS A 9 -11.48 7.90 1.16
C CYS A 9 -12.16 8.63 -0.02
N ALA A 10 -11.98 8.12 -1.25
CA ALA A 10 -12.84 8.44 -2.37
C ALA A 10 -14.19 7.71 -2.19
N GLY A 11 -15.25 8.34 -2.67
CA GLY A 11 -16.56 7.69 -2.78
C GLY A 11 -16.63 6.70 -3.94
N GLY A 12 -17.82 6.59 -4.51
CA GLY A 12 -18.13 5.65 -5.57
C GLY A 12 -17.92 6.21 -6.99
N PRO A 13 -18.28 5.45 -8.02
CA PRO A 13 -18.40 5.96 -9.39
C PRO A 13 -19.64 6.86 -9.58
N GLU A 14 -20.53 6.89 -8.59
CA GLU A 14 -21.72 7.75 -8.60
C GLU A 14 -21.32 9.23 -8.51
N LYS A 15 -22.27 10.13 -8.76
CA LYS A 15 -22.02 11.56 -8.66
C LYS A 15 -21.62 11.95 -7.23
N ASN A 16 -20.49 12.64 -7.08
CA ASN A 16 -20.01 13.14 -5.79
C ASN A 16 -21.12 13.85 -5.00
N GLY A 17 -21.33 13.42 -3.76
CA GLY A 17 -22.33 13.97 -2.85
C GLY A 17 -23.77 13.57 -3.17
N SER A 18 -24.01 12.61 -4.07
CA SER A 18 -25.35 12.05 -4.27
C SER A 18 -25.73 11.16 -3.08
N GLU A 19 -27.04 11.02 -2.87
CA GLU A 19 -27.60 10.11 -1.86
C GLU A 19 -27.18 8.67 -2.14
N GLU A 20 -27.19 8.25 -3.40
CA GLU A 20 -26.75 6.93 -3.86
C GLU A 20 -25.27 6.67 -3.56
N GLU A 21 -24.40 7.68 -3.69
CA GLU A 21 -22.99 7.57 -3.32
C GLU A 21 -22.88 7.37 -1.81
N PHE A 22 -23.60 8.17 -1.03
CA PHE A 22 -23.55 8.12 0.43
C PHE A 22 -24.06 6.78 0.98
N GLU A 23 -25.15 6.25 0.42
CA GLU A 23 -25.71 4.95 0.82
C GLU A 23 -24.76 3.79 0.49
N LYS A 24 -24.11 3.82 -0.69
CA LYS A 24 -23.25 2.72 -1.15
C LYS A 24 -21.82 2.78 -0.62
N TYR A 25 -21.27 3.98 -0.45
CA TYR A 25 -19.83 4.21 -0.21
C TYR A 25 -19.56 5.13 0.99
N GLY A 26 -20.59 5.75 1.57
CA GLY A 26 -20.44 6.71 2.66
C GLY A 26 -19.89 8.06 2.19
N ARG A 27 -19.13 8.74 3.07
CA ARG A 27 -18.60 10.08 2.77
C ARG A 27 -17.41 10.05 1.82
N ASN A 28 -17.51 10.81 0.74
CA ASN A 28 -16.39 11.11 -0.15
C ASN A 28 -15.55 12.28 0.41
N ARG A 29 -14.57 11.98 1.26
CA ARG A 29 -13.73 13.01 1.90
C ARG A 29 -12.90 13.81 0.89
N LEU A 30 -12.50 13.17 -0.21
CA LEU A 30 -11.74 13.85 -1.27
C LEU A 30 -12.59 14.91 -1.97
N ALA A 31 -13.86 14.61 -2.28
CA ALA A 31 -14.79 15.58 -2.84
C ALA A 31 -15.12 16.72 -1.86
N GLU A 32 -15.07 16.46 -0.56
CA GLU A 32 -15.20 17.48 0.50
C GLU A 32 -13.92 18.33 0.71
N GLY A 33 -12.83 18.06 -0.02
CA GLY A 33 -11.54 18.75 0.14
C GLY A 33 -10.78 18.38 1.42
N LYS A 34 -11.12 17.25 2.05
CA LYS A 34 -10.48 16.76 3.28
C LYS A 34 -9.44 15.69 2.94
N LEU A 35 -8.42 15.58 3.77
CA LEU A 35 -7.43 14.52 3.58
C LEU A 35 -8.06 13.15 3.93
N PRO A 36 -7.49 12.05 3.40
CA PRO A 36 -7.91 10.70 3.76
C PRO A 36 -7.84 10.51 5.28
N LEU A 37 -8.87 9.86 5.84
CA LEU A 37 -9.01 9.70 7.29
C LEU A 37 -7.79 9.02 7.92
N CYS A 38 -7.21 8.03 7.23
CA CYS A 38 -6.02 7.34 7.70
C CYS A 38 -4.80 8.27 7.80
N ALA A 39 -4.69 9.29 6.94
CA ALA A 39 -3.61 10.26 6.99
C ALA A 39 -3.86 11.33 8.06
N GLU A 40 -5.09 11.82 8.22
CA GLU A 40 -5.43 12.83 9.24
C GLU A 40 -5.38 12.29 10.67
N MET A 41 -5.75 11.03 10.87
CA MET A 41 -5.82 10.42 12.20
C MET A 41 -4.51 9.72 12.62
N CYS A 42 -3.52 9.62 11.72
CA CYS A 42 -2.25 8.95 12.03
C CYS A 42 -1.42 9.79 13.02
N SER A 43 -1.43 9.42 14.29
CA SER A 43 -0.71 10.11 15.37
C SER A 43 0.80 10.21 15.13
N THR A 44 1.40 9.18 14.53
CA THR A 44 2.84 9.12 14.24
C THR A 44 3.22 9.80 12.93
N LYS A 45 2.24 10.26 12.13
CA LYS A 45 2.44 10.79 10.77
C LYS A 45 3.20 9.82 9.86
N ALA A 46 3.00 8.52 10.07
CA ALA A 46 3.52 7.46 9.23
C ALA A 46 2.78 7.39 7.88
N LEU A 47 1.44 7.49 7.92
CA LEU A 47 0.62 7.59 6.72
C LEU A 47 0.58 9.05 6.25
N LEU A 48 0.91 9.26 4.98
CA LEU A 48 0.78 10.55 4.30
C LEU A 48 -0.22 10.38 3.15
N GLY A 49 -1.11 11.34 2.98
CA GLY A 49 -2.05 11.39 1.87
C GLY A 49 -2.07 12.79 1.28
N GLY A 50 -2.18 12.88 -0.05
CA GLY A 50 -2.13 14.14 -0.78
C GLY A 50 -1.64 13.90 -2.21
N ASP A 51 -1.31 15.00 -2.88
CA ASP A 51 -0.75 14.99 -4.23
C ASP A 51 0.58 14.21 -4.30
N GLY A 52 0.75 13.43 -5.37
CA GLY A 52 1.89 12.52 -5.51
C GLY A 52 3.25 13.21 -5.50
N ASP A 53 3.36 14.40 -6.11
CA ASP A 53 4.61 15.14 -6.19
C ASP A 53 4.98 15.72 -4.82
N VAL A 54 4.01 16.31 -4.14
CA VAL A 54 4.19 16.85 -2.77
C VAL A 54 4.60 15.74 -1.80
N ILE A 55 3.93 14.58 -1.86
CA ILE A 55 4.22 13.44 -0.98
C ILE A 55 5.60 12.86 -1.29
N SER A 56 5.99 12.79 -2.57
CA SER A 56 7.31 12.33 -2.99
C SER A 56 8.42 13.23 -2.45
N ASP A 57 8.22 14.55 -2.48
CA ASP A 57 9.19 15.51 -1.94
C ASP A 57 9.31 15.41 -0.42
N ILE A 58 8.19 15.21 0.28
CA ILE A 58 8.21 14.94 1.73
C ILE A 58 8.98 13.64 2.03
N LEU A 59 8.74 12.58 1.27
CA LEU A 59 9.43 11.30 1.44
C LEU A 59 10.94 11.46 1.24
N ARG A 60 11.37 12.11 0.14
CA ARG A 60 12.77 12.38 -0.18
C ARG A 60 13.44 13.16 0.96
N ASN A 61 12.83 14.26 1.40
CA ASN A 61 13.33 15.05 2.53
C ASN A 61 13.46 14.23 3.81
N ARG A 62 12.47 13.38 4.12
CA ARG A 62 12.52 12.52 5.31
C ARG A 62 13.62 11.47 5.23
N VAL A 63 13.85 10.88 4.04
CA VAL A 63 14.94 9.92 3.81
C VAL A 63 16.29 10.61 3.99
N MET A 64 16.50 11.76 3.35
CA MET A 64 17.74 12.54 3.47
C MET A 64 18.03 12.92 4.93
N LYS A 65 17.01 13.41 5.66
CA LYS A 65 17.16 13.80 7.07
C LYS A 65 17.50 12.63 7.99
N ARG A 66 16.95 11.44 7.71
CA ARG A 66 17.25 10.22 8.47
C ARG A 66 18.60 9.61 8.11
N GLY A 67 19.16 9.97 6.94
CA GLY A 67 20.37 9.36 6.40
C GLY A 67 20.22 7.89 5.99
N LYS A 68 19.00 7.33 6.09
CA LYS A 68 18.64 5.97 5.71
C LYS A 68 17.20 5.92 5.18
N GLY A 69 16.97 5.11 4.14
CA GLY A 69 15.71 5.02 3.40
C GLY A 69 15.21 3.59 3.18
N ALA A 70 15.02 3.23 1.92
CA ALA A 70 14.43 1.95 1.49
C ALA A 70 15.29 0.73 1.85
N GLU A 71 16.59 0.93 2.09
CA GLU A 71 17.50 -0.13 2.54
C GLU A 71 17.12 -0.76 3.89
N LEU A 72 16.25 -0.10 4.67
CA LEU A 72 15.73 -0.64 5.94
C LEU A 72 14.48 -1.52 5.76
N PHE A 73 13.92 -1.61 4.57
CA PHE A 73 12.73 -2.41 4.28
C PHE A 73 13.10 -3.66 3.50
N GLY A 74 12.86 -4.83 4.08
CA GLY A 74 13.09 -6.12 3.40
C GLY A 74 13.53 -7.23 4.35
N TRP A 75 13.51 -8.47 3.83
CA TRP A 75 13.85 -9.67 4.59
C TRP A 75 15.25 -9.61 5.20
N GLY A 76 16.23 -8.99 4.53
CA GLY A 76 17.59 -8.84 5.05
C GLY A 76 17.70 -7.93 6.28
N THR A 77 16.82 -6.93 6.42
CA THR A 77 16.77 -6.07 7.62
C THR A 77 15.90 -6.69 8.71
N ALA A 78 14.81 -7.38 8.32
CA ALA A 78 13.90 -8.04 9.26
C ALA A 78 14.50 -9.30 9.90
N TYR A 79 15.34 -10.04 9.17
CA TYR A 79 15.84 -11.36 9.59
C TYR A 79 17.37 -11.50 9.52
N GLY A 80 18.10 -10.46 9.11
CA GLY A 80 19.57 -10.45 9.04
C GLY A 80 20.13 -11.20 7.83
N GLY A 81 21.14 -10.62 7.18
CA GLY A 81 22.02 -11.36 6.28
C GLY A 81 22.84 -12.40 7.05
N ALA A 82 23.22 -13.48 6.39
CA ALA A 82 23.90 -14.65 6.94
C ALA A 82 25.30 -14.37 7.56
N GLN A 83 25.39 -13.56 8.61
CA GLN A 83 26.53 -13.46 9.51
C GLN A 83 26.05 -12.94 10.87
N GLY A 84 25.44 -13.83 11.64
CA GLY A 84 24.96 -13.53 12.99
C GLY A 84 24.47 -14.78 13.70
N LYS A 85 25.41 -15.68 14.00
CA LYS A 85 25.33 -16.88 14.87
C LYS A 85 23.99 -17.20 15.54
N GLY A 86 23.45 -18.37 15.20
CA GLY A 86 22.45 -19.08 16.01
C GLY A 86 21.56 -19.96 15.15
N ALA A 87 21.91 -21.24 15.02
CA ALA A 87 21.11 -22.21 14.28
C ALA A 87 19.68 -22.31 14.84
N GLN A 88 18.70 -21.98 14.02
CA GLN A 88 17.38 -22.60 14.08
C GLN A 88 16.82 -22.75 12.68
N ALA A 89 16.49 -23.99 12.34
CA ALA A 89 16.03 -24.42 11.04
C ALA A 89 14.80 -23.63 10.59
N ALA A 90 14.82 -23.14 9.35
CA ALA A 90 13.64 -22.58 8.72
C ALA A 90 12.52 -23.63 8.69
N PRO A 91 11.27 -23.30 9.02
CA PRO A 91 10.15 -24.19 8.74
C PRO A 91 10.02 -24.33 7.22
N ALA A 92 9.96 -25.58 6.75
CA ALA A 92 9.84 -25.89 5.33
C ALA A 92 8.60 -25.21 4.75
N THR A 93 8.81 -24.38 3.73
CA THR A 93 7.73 -23.82 2.92
C THR A 93 7.18 -24.95 2.04
N PRO A 94 5.89 -25.32 2.14
CA PRO A 94 5.32 -26.23 1.14
C PRO A 94 5.31 -25.52 -0.21
N ALA A 95 5.89 -26.19 -1.22
CA ALA A 95 5.94 -25.70 -2.58
C ALA A 95 4.52 -25.42 -3.11
N ALA A 96 4.28 -24.19 -3.56
CA ALA A 96 3.09 -23.89 -4.33
C ALA A 96 3.13 -24.67 -5.66
N PRO A 97 2.03 -25.29 -6.11
CA PRO A 97 2.01 -26.01 -7.37
C PRO A 97 2.22 -25.04 -8.54
N ALA A 98 3.06 -25.45 -9.48
CA ALA A 98 3.36 -24.70 -10.69
C ALA A 98 2.09 -24.41 -11.50
N ALA A 99 1.90 -23.15 -11.86
CA ALA A 99 0.90 -22.74 -12.84
C ALA A 99 1.23 -23.39 -14.21
N PRO A 100 0.23 -23.92 -14.95
CA PRO A 100 0.48 -24.50 -16.26
C PRO A 100 0.90 -23.42 -17.26
N ALA A 101 1.92 -23.76 -18.06
CA ALA A 101 2.48 -22.92 -19.10
C ALA A 101 1.43 -22.56 -20.17
N SER A 102 1.30 -21.28 -20.47
CA SER A 102 0.57 -20.76 -21.63
C SER A 102 1.27 -21.22 -22.91
N ALA A 103 0.51 -21.92 -23.77
CA ALA A 103 0.95 -22.35 -25.09
C ALA A 103 1.14 -21.14 -26.04
N PRO A 104 2.07 -21.21 -27.01
CA PRO A 104 2.36 -20.08 -27.90
C PRO A 104 1.42 -20.03 -29.11
N GLY A 105 0.84 -18.84 -29.32
CA GLY A 105 0.65 -18.19 -30.62
C GLY A 105 -0.37 -18.73 -31.63
N ALA A 106 -1.33 -17.89 -32.01
CA ALA A 106 -1.84 -17.82 -33.38
C ALA A 106 -2.20 -16.35 -33.70
N GLN A 107 -1.48 -15.78 -34.66
CA GLN A 107 -1.77 -14.50 -35.31
C GLN A 107 -2.84 -14.75 -36.39
N SER A 108 -3.85 -13.89 -36.46
CA SER A 108 -4.50 -13.34 -37.67
C SER A 108 -5.48 -12.26 -37.26
#